data_AF-A0A6M6JUM0-F1
#
_entry.id   AF-A0A6M6JUM0-F1
#
_cell.length_a   1.000
_cell.length_b   1.000
_cell.length_c   1.000
_cell.angle_alpha   90.00
_cell.angle_beta   90.00
_cell.angle_gamma   90.00
#
_symmetry.space_group_name_H-M   'P 1'
#
loop_
_entity.id
_entity.type
_entity.pdbx_description
1 polymer ?
#
loop_
_entity_poly.entity_id
_entity_poly.type
_entity_poly.pdbx_seq_one_letter_code
_entity_poly.pdbx_strand_id
1 'polypeptide(L)'
;MDVHVGNPVVRGALTVFPVFNGAAVADTGYALGGVVVAERRDAAVGELLVTNPGDRPALVLEGELLAGGRQDRVAARSVLVEPGSAAVLPVRCVEQARWAGAGVHARDGRRAPLAVRTASGQREVWERVARYGHGESLFDTVRHLDAAASALVAGLSPLPFQSGVLVGIAGRPVLLEVFDAPSTLAAVWGGLLHAAALDALGRRPVATLGRHARRFVRDLGPRVSVLRWQGRDVHAVAINERAAA
;
A
#
# COMPACT_ATOMS: atom_id res chain seq x y z
N MET A 1 -3.55 -15.59 -11.54
CA MET A 1 -3.79 -15.75 -10.10
C MET A 1 -5.19 -16.29 -9.92
N ASP A 2 -5.36 -17.36 -9.16
CA ASP A 2 -6.67 -17.93 -8.86
C ASP A 2 -7.25 -17.26 -7.61
N VAL A 3 -8.14 -16.29 -7.82
CA VAL A 3 -8.76 -15.52 -6.73
C VAL A 3 -10.27 -15.43 -6.88
N HIS A 4 -10.95 -15.47 -5.74
CA HIS A 4 -12.39 -15.27 -5.63
C HIS A 4 -12.71 -13.92 -5.00
N VAL A 5 -13.58 -13.13 -5.64
CA VAL A 5 -14.10 -11.87 -5.10
C VAL A 5 -15.44 -12.13 -4.40
N GLY A 6 -15.51 -11.87 -3.09
CA GLY A 6 -16.72 -12.03 -2.29
C GLY A 6 -17.67 -10.83 -2.34
N ASN A 7 -18.65 -10.81 -1.45
CA ASN A 7 -19.64 -9.73 -1.36
C ASN A 7 -19.04 -8.46 -0.73
N PRO A 8 -19.31 -7.27 -1.26
CA PRO A 8 -18.71 -6.04 -0.76
C PRO A 8 -19.40 -5.52 0.51
N VAL A 9 -18.64 -4.74 1.27
CA VAL A 9 -19.17 -3.74 2.20
C VAL A 9 -19.07 -2.36 1.56
N VAL A 10 -20.13 -1.55 1.66
CA VAL A 10 -20.20 -0.18 1.12
C VAL A 10 -20.26 0.84 2.25
N ARG A 11 -19.45 1.89 2.13
CA ARG A 11 -19.39 3.05 3.04
C ARG A 11 -19.20 4.33 2.21
N GLY A 12 -20.28 5.06 1.96
CA GLY A 12 -20.24 6.26 1.10
C GLY A 12 -19.69 5.93 -0.30
N ALA A 13 -18.57 6.56 -0.67
CA ALA A 13 -17.89 6.30 -1.94
C ALA A 13 -17.00 5.05 -1.92
N LEU A 14 -16.67 4.50 -0.74
CA LEU A 14 -15.79 3.36 -0.57
C LEU A 14 -16.59 2.04 -0.69
N THR A 15 -16.09 1.13 -1.50
CA THR A 15 -16.59 -0.26 -1.61
C THR A 15 -15.43 -1.21 -1.38
N VAL A 16 -15.52 -2.08 -0.38
CA VAL A 16 -14.46 -3.03 0.00
C VAL A 16 -14.96 -4.43 -0.27
N PHE A 17 -14.29 -5.14 -1.18
CA PHE A 17 -14.57 -6.53 -1.50
C PHE A 17 -13.51 -7.44 -0.85
N PRO A 18 -13.91 -8.48 -0.10
CA PRO A 18 -12.98 -9.49 0.34
C PRO A 18 -12.50 -10.31 -0.86
N VAL A 19 -11.21 -10.63 -0.89
CA VAL A 19 -10.61 -11.49 -1.91
C VAL A 19 -9.98 -12.70 -1.23
N PHE A 20 -10.26 -13.88 -1.79
CA PHE A 20 -9.75 -15.16 -1.31
C PHE A 20 -8.80 -15.73 -2.36
N ASN A 21 -7.57 -16.00 -1.97
CA ASN A 21 -6.53 -16.61 -2.81
C ASN A 21 -6.51 -18.13 -2.56
N GLY A 22 -6.76 -18.93 -3.59
CA GLY A 22 -6.75 -20.40 -3.50
C GLY A 22 -5.36 -20.98 -3.18
N ALA A 23 -4.30 -20.21 -3.39
CA ALA A 23 -2.92 -20.58 -3.08
C ALA A 23 -2.42 -20.03 -1.72
N ALA A 24 -3.33 -19.57 -0.86
CA ALA A 24 -2.94 -19.00 0.43
C ALA A 24 -2.34 -20.06 1.36
N VAL A 25 -1.28 -19.68 2.08
CA VAL A 25 -0.56 -20.51 3.05
C VAL A 25 -0.88 -20.09 4.49
N ALA A 26 -0.67 -21.02 5.42
CA ALA A 26 -0.79 -20.75 6.86
C ALA A 26 0.46 -20.08 7.43
N ASP A 27 1.66 -20.53 7.03
CA ASP A 27 2.94 -19.95 7.43
C ASP A 27 3.61 -19.25 6.24
N THR A 28 3.90 -17.97 6.43
CA THR A 28 4.52 -17.12 5.43
C THR A 28 6.01 -17.43 5.27
N GLY A 29 6.69 -17.80 6.36
CA GLY A 29 8.15 -17.89 6.42
C GLY A 29 8.88 -16.54 6.36
N TYR A 30 8.14 -15.42 6.42
CA TYR A 30 8.70 -14.05 6.43
C TYR A 30 8.04 -13.17 7.50
N ALA A 31 8.72 -12.10 7.90
CA ALA A 31 8.20 -11.07 8.79
C ALA A 31 7.83 -9.79 8.02
N LEU A 32 6.88 -8.99 8.55
CA LEU A 32 6.58 -7.66 8.00
C LEU A 32 7.42 -6.55 8.65
N GLY A 33 8.05 -6.83 9.79
CA GLY A 33 8.88 -5.89 10.56
C GLY A 33 10.30 -6.39 10.77
N GLY A 34 11.06 -5.72 11.63
CA GLY A 34 12.41 -6.14 12.04
C GLY A 34 13.55 -5.69 11.12
N VAL A 35 13.25 -4.96 10.04
CA VAL A 35 14.27 -4.32 9.19
C VAL A 35 14.57 -2.90 9.62
N VAL A 36 15.78 -2.46 9.33
CA VAL A 36 16.21 -1.06 9.43
C VAL A 36 16.17 -0.45 8.04
N VAL A 37 15.47 0.68 7.89
CA VAL A 37 15.39 1.43 6.63
C VAL A 37 16.17 2.72 6.80
N ALA A 38 17.15 2.97 5.94
CA ALA A 38 18.08 4.07 6.08
C ALA A 38 18.48 4.72 4.74
N GLU A 39 18.95 5.96 4.80
CA GLU A 39 19.59 6.64 3.68
C GLU A 39 20.85 5.87 3.23
N ARG A 40 21.09 5.85 1.91
CA ARG A 40 22.35 5.33 1.37
C ARG A 40 23.51 6.27 1.71
N ARG A 41 24.74 5.74 1.77
CA ARG A 41 25.96 6.56 1.98
C ARG A 41 26.10 7.61 0.87
N ASP A 42 25.87 7.20 -0.38
CA ASP A 42 25.75 8.09 -1.54
C ASP A 42 24.28 8.46 -1.75
N ALA A 43 23.71 9.17 -0.77
CA ALA A 43 22.28 9.41 -0.66
C ALA A 43 21.64 9.83 -2.00
N ALA A 44 20.73 8.99 -2.51
CA ALA A 44 19.97 9.23 -3.73
C ALA A 44 18.49 9.35 -3.37
N VAL A 45 17.83 10.41 -3.84
CA VAL A 45 16.44 10.74 -3.46
C VAL A 45 15.46 9.60 -3.73
N GLY A 46 15.72 8.79 -4.76
CA GLY A 46 14.85 7.68 -5.17
C GLY A 46 15.16 6.33 -4.53
N GLU A 47 16.14 6.22 -3.62
CA GLU A 47 16.58 4.94 -3.09
C GLU A 47 16.96 4.99 -1.61
N LEU A 48 16.47 4.01 -0.85
CA LEU A 48 16.89 3.72 0.51
C LEU A 48 17.59 2.36 0.57
N LEU A 49 18.34 2.13 1.65
CA LEU A 49 18.85 0.82 2.01
C LEU A 49 17.94 0.19 3.07
N VAL A 50 17.49 -1.03 2.81
CA VAL A 50 16.78 -1.85 3.79
C VAL A 50 17.71 -2.95 4.24
N THR A 51 18.00 -3.01 5.53
CA THR A 51 18.86 -4.02 6.15
C THR A 51 18.00 -4.93 7.02
N ASN A 52 18.12 -6.24 6.83
CA ASN A 52 17.47 -7.24 7.66
C ASN A 52 18.50 -7.87 8.63
N PRO A 53 18.55 -7.41 9.90
CA PRO A 53 19.41 -8.02 10.92
C PRO A 53 18.85 -9.32 11.50
N GLY A 54 17.62 -9.70 11.14
CA GLY A 54 16.93 -10.87 11.67
C GLY A 54 17.35 -12.19 11.04
N ASP A 55 16.70 -13.25 11.51
CA ASP A 55 16.89 -14.65 11.12
C ASP A 55 15.85 -15.15 10.10
N ARG A 56 14.83 -14.34 9.82
CA ARG A 56 13.79 -14.61 8.80
C ARG A 56 13.80 -13.53 7.73
N PRO A 57 13.44 -13.87 6.47
CA PRO A 57 13.22 -12.87 5.44
C PRO A 57 12.19 -11.84 5.89
N ALA A 58 12.35 -10.60 5.43
CA ALA A 58 11.48 -9.51 5.81
C ALA A 58 10.90 -8.79 4.59
N LEU A 59 9.59 -8.59 4.59
CA LEU A 59 8.82 -7.98 3.53
C LEU A 59 8.56 -6.51 3.82
N VAL A 60 8.96 -5.64 2.88
CA VAL A 60 8.56 -4.23 2.81
C VAL A 60 7.62 -4.08 1.62
N LEU A 61 6.48 -3.42 1.82
CA LEU A 61 5.40 -3.38 0.83
C LEU A 61 5.45 -2.11 -0.02
N GLU A 62 5.10 -2.25 -1.31
CA GLU A 62 4.79 -1.12 -2.17
C GLU A 62 3.74 -0.21 -1.53
N GLY A 63 3.94 1.10 -1.56
CA GLY A 63 3.03 2.06 -0.98
C GLY A 63 3.13 2.18 0.54
N GLU A 64 4.06 1.48 1.19
CA GLU A 64 4.35 1.70 2.61
C GLU A 64 4.99 3.07 2.82
N LEU A 65 4.48 3.81 3.81
CA LEU A 65 5.02 5.12 4.19
C LEU A 65 6.16 4.95 5.19
N LEU A 66 7.23 5.68 4.94
CA LEU A 66 8.49 5.66 5.67
C LEU A 66 8.71 7.07 6.21
N ALA A 67 8.57 7.25 7.51
CA ALA A 67 8.61 8.55 8.15
C ALA A 67 10.01 8.91 8.63
N GLY A 68 10.35 10.20 8.61
CA GLY A 68 11.64 10.70 9.07
C GLY A 68 12.70 10.62 7.98
N GLY A 69 13.89 10.14 8.32
CA GLY A 69 15.02 10.20 7.40
C GLY A 69 15.45 11.63 7.08
N ARG A 70 16.03 11.82 5.89
CA ARG A 70 16.22 13.18 5.33
C ARG A 70 14.93 13.76 4.75
N GLN A 71 14.01 12.88 4.34
CA GLN A 71 12.70 13.17 3.76
C GLN A 71 11.77 11.98 4.00
N ASP A 72 10.49 12.25 4.21
CA ASP A 72 9.48 11.20 4.22
C ASP A 72 9.38 10.54 2.84
N ARG A 73 9.28 9.22 2.84
CA ARG A 73 9.26 8.40 1.62
C ARG A 73 8.03 7.51 1.54
N VAL A 74 7.73 7.08 0.32
CA VAL A 74 6.86 5.94 0.04
C VAL A 74 7.64 4.88 -0.73
N ALA A 75 7.54 3.61 -0.31
CA ALA A 75 8.10 2.49 -1.04
C ALA A 75 7.46 2.37 -2.43
N ALA A 76 8.27 2.37 -3.49
CA ALA A 76 7.76 2.36 -4.87
C ALA A 76 7.52 0.94 -5.43
N ARG A 77 8.05 -0.09 -4.76
CA ARG A 77 7.79 -1.51 -5.03
C ARG A 77 7.94 -2.31 -3.74
N SER A 78 7.33 -3.49 -3.69
CA SER A 78 7.61 -4.43 -2.62
C SER A 78 8.99 -5.07 -2.79
N VAL A 79 9.68 -5.30 -1.69
CA VAL A 79 10.94 -6.04 -1.65
C VAL A 79 10.90 -7.03 -0.49
N LEU A 80 11.48 -8.22 -0.70
CA LEU A 80 11.73 -9.19 0.34
C LEU A 80 13.24 -9.27 0.56
N VAL A 81 13.67 -9.05 1.80
CA VAL A 81 15.08 -8.95 2.18
C VAL A 81 15.45 -10.19 2.99
N GLU A 82 16.38 -10.97 2.47
CA GLU A 82 16.85 -12.21 3.13
C GLU A 82 17.51 -11.93 4.49
N PRO A 83 17.54 -12.93 5.40
CA PRO A 83 18.23 -12.81 6.69
C PRO A 83 19.67 -12.31 6.56
N GLY A 84 20.10 -11.46 7.49
CA GLY A 84 21.46 -10.91 7.54
C GLY A 84 21.88 -10.07 6.33
N SER A 85 20.95 -9.76 5.42
CA SER A 85 21.25 -9.13 4.13
C SER A 85 20.67 -7.73 4.04
N ALA A 86 21.11 -6.97 3.02
CA ALA A 86 20.55 -5.66 2.70
C ALA A 86 20.16 -5.58 1.22
N ALA A 87 19.13 -4.79 0.94
CA ALA A 87 18.63 -4.57 -0.41
C ALA A 87 18.33 -3.08 -0.65
N VAL A 88 18.46 -2.65 -1.91
CA VAL A 88 18.03 -1.32 -2.33
C VAL A 88 16.52 -1.30 -2.49
N LEU A 89 15.86 -0.42 -1.72
CA LEU A 89 14.44 -0.13 -1.81
C LEU A 89 14.25 1.15 -2.64
N PRO A 90 13.65 1.06 -3.83
CA PRO A 90 13.24 2.25 -4.54
C PRO A 90 12.09 2.89 -3.81
N VAL A 91 12.16 4.21 -3.73
CA VAL A 91 11.19 5.04 -3.04
C VAL A 91 10.83 6.24 -3.90
N ARG A 92 9.75 6.91 -3.51
CA ARG A 92 9.44 8.27 -3.97
C ARG A 92 9.36 9.19 -2.78
N CYS A 93 9.75 10.44 -2.97
CA CYS A 93 9.64 11.46 -1.95
C CYS A 93 8.19 11.92 -1.79
N VAL A 94 7.69 11.96 -0.56
CA VAL A 94 6.37 12.51 -0.25
C VAL A 94 6.46 13.79 0.58
N GLU A 95 7.64 14.45 0.55
CA GLU A 95 7.95 15.68 1.27
C GLU A 95 8.83 16.59 0.42
N GLN A 96 8.40 17.82 0.11
CA GLN A 96 9.07 18.59 -0.94
C GLN A 96 10.32 19.35 -0.45
N ALA A 97 10.31 19.84 0.79
CA ALA A 97 11.21 20.92 1.22
C ALA A 97 12.34 20.50 2.18
N ARG A 98 12.15 19.44 2.97
CA ARG A 98 13.17 18.97 3.92
C ARG A 98 14.24 18.18 3.18
N TRP A 99 15.51 18.39 3.51
CA TRP A 99 16.60 17.47 3.17
C TRP A 99 17.59 17.44 4.33
N ALA A 100 17.07 17.10 5.50
CA ALA A 100 17.76 17.16 6.78
C ALA A 100 17.10 16.17 7.73
N GLY A 101 17.83 15.72 8.75
CA GLY A 101 17.33 14.75 9.72
C GLY A 101 18.26 13.55 9.87
N ALA A 102 17.85 12.60 10.72
CA ALA A 102 18.55 11.35 10.91
C ALA A 102 18.54 10.51 9.63
N GLY A 103 19.50 9.60 9.46
CA GLY A 103 19.56 8.74 8.28
C GLY A 103 18.62 7.54 8.32
N VAL A 104 17.64 7.47 9.23
CA VAL A 104 16.81 6.27 9.49
C VAL A 104 15.33 6.63 9.40
N HIS A 105 14.54 5.69 8.88
CA HIS A 105 13.11 5.83 8.63
C HIS A 105 12.28 4.92 9.53
N ALA A 106 11.18 5.44 10.08
CA ALA A 106 10.21 4.68 10.85
C ALA A 106 9.17 4.00 9.94
N ARG A 107 8.69 2.83 10.37
CA ARG A 107 7.71 1.98 9.65
C ARG A 107 6.52 1.71 10.56
N ASP A 108 5.53 2.58 10.52
CA ASP A 108 4.37 2.52 11.43
C ASP A 108 3.16 1.79 10.81
N GLY A 109 3.37 1.04 9.71
CA GLY A 109 2.32 0.32 9.01
C GLY A 109 1.36 1.21 8.20
N ARG A 110 1.60 2.52 8.11
CA ARG A 110 0.82 3.44 7.27
C ARG A 110 1.08 3.16 5.79
N ARG A 111 0.03 3.30 4.97
CA ARG A 111 0.11 3.19 3.51
C ARG A 111 -0.22 4.54 2.87
N ALA A 112 0.41 4.81 1.74
CA ALA A 112 0.12 5.99 0.93
C ALA A 112 -1.19 5.80 0.17
N PRO A 113 -2.00 6.86 -0.01
CA PRO A 113 -3.16 6.83 -0.90
C PRO A 113 -2.81 6.35 -2.31
N LEU A 114 -3.77 5.74 -3.01
CA LEU A 114 -3.57 5.19 -4.35
C LEU A 114 -3.25 6.27 -5.37
N ALA A 115 -3.79 7.48 -5.20
CA ALA A 115 -3.40 8.60 -6.02
C ALA A 115 -1.89 8.86 -5.86
N VAL A 116 -1.31 8.85 -4.66
CA VAL A 116 0.15 9.04 -4.52
C VAL A 116 0.95 7.88 -5.14
N ARG A 117 0.49 6.64 -4.96
CA ARG A 117 1.16 5.43 -5.46
C ARG A 117 1.25 5.34 -6.99
N THR A 118 0.25 5.87 -7.71
CA THR A 118 0.18 5.78 -9.18
C THR A 118 0.83 6.94 -9.92
N ALA A 119 1.56 7.82 -9.23
CA ALA A 119 2.27 8.92 -9.88
C ALA A 119 3.36 8.38 -10.80
N SER A 120 3.54 8.98 -11.97
CA SER A 120 4.55 8.57 -12.95
C SER A 120 5.96 9.10 -12.61
N GLY A 121 6.04 10.16 -11.81
CA GLY A 121 7.31 10.78 -11.43
C GLY A 121 7.22 11.65 -10.18
N GLN A 122 8.38 12.14 -9.72
CA GLN A 122 8.53 12.84 -8.45
C GLN A 122 7.69 14.12 -8.34
N ARG A 123 7.59 14.91 -9.42
CA ARG A 123 6.79 16.14 -9.42
C ARG A 123 5.30 15.83 -9.24
N GLU A 124 4.81 14.83 -9.96
CA GLU A 124 3.42 14.41 -9.89
C GLU A 124 3.07 13.84 -8.51
N VAL A 125 4.02 13.19 -7.81
CA VAL A 125 3.81 12.78 -6.41
C VAL A 125 3.45 13.99 -5.56
N TRP A 126 4.21 15.08 -5.62
CA TRP A 126 3.95 16.28 -4.83
C TRP A 126 2.63 16.96 -5.22
N GLU A 127 2.32 17.04 -6.52
CA GLU A 127 1.03 17.54 -7.00
C GLU A 127 -0.14 16.73 -6.43
N ARG A 128 0.01 15.40 -6.31
CA ARG A 128 -1.02 14.52 -5.75
C ARG A 128 -1.09 14.61 -4.22
N VAL A 129 0.04 14.75 -3.53
CA VAL A 129 0.08 15.02 -2.07
C VAL A 129 -0.69 16.30 -1.75
N ALA A 130 -0.47 17.38 -2.50
CA ALA A 130 -1.13 18.67 -2.29
C ALA A 130 -2.67 18.63 -2.43
N ARG A 131 -3.24 17.57 -3.03
CA ARG A 131 -4.70 17.41 -3.15
C ARG A 131 -5.37 17.06 -1.82
N TYR A 132 -4.62 16.51 -0.86
CA TYR A 132 -5.17 16.16 0.45
C TYR A 132 -5.22 17.35 1.39
N GLY A 133 -4.59 18.49 1.05
CA GLY A 133 -4.57 19.70 1.86
C GLY A 133 -3.22 20.42 1.81
N HIS A 134 -2.89 21.12 2.89
CA HIS A 134 -1.64 21.85 3.04
C HIS A 134 -0.74 21.16 4.07
N GLY A 135 0.55 21.03 3.76
CA GLY A 135 1.55 20.43 4.64
C GLY A 135 2.91 20.33 3.95
N GLU A 136 3.97 20.10 4.72
CA GLU A 136 5.33 19.95 4.18
C GLU A 136 5.55 18.52 3.64
N SER A 137 4.88 17.53 4.25
CA SER A 137 4.86 16.14 3.81
C SER A 137 3.44 15.58 3.72
N LEU A 138 3.30 14.41 3.08
CA LEU A 138 2.04 13.67 3.05
C LEU A 138 1.52 13.35 4.46
N PHE A 139 2.38 13.06 5.42
CA PHE A 139 1.98 12.77 6.80
C PHE A 139 1.28 13.96 7.46
N ASP A 140 1.78 15.17 7.21
CA ASP A 140 1.17 16.41 7.71
C ASP A 140 -0.11 16.73 6.97
N THR A 141 -0.07 16.57 5.65
CA THR A 141 -1.17 16.96 4.76
C THR A 141 -2.44 16.18 5.08
N VAL A 142 -2.32 14.87 5.37
CA VAL A 142 -3.48 14.02 5.67
C VAL A 142 -3.95 14.08 7.12
N ARG A 143 -3.20 14.74 8.01
CA ARG A 143 -3.45 14.71 9.46
C ARG A 143 -4.86 15.17 9.84
N HIS A 144 -5.39 16.20 9.17
CA HIS A 144 -6.74 16.69 9.42
C HIS A 144 -7.84 15.78 8.85
N LEU A 145 -7.48 14.84 7.96
CA LEU A 145 -8.38 13.84 7.38
C LEU A 145 -8.36 12.51 8.16
N ASP A 146 -7.34 12.25 8.97
CA ASP A 146 -7.12 10.97 9.65
C ASP A 146 -8.35 10.53 10.47
N ALA A 147 -9.01 11.45 11.17
CA ALA A 147 -10.22 11.16 11.94
C ALA A 147 -11.38 10.72 11.04
N ALA A 148 -11.61 11.42 9.93
CA ALA A 148 -12.67 11.11 8.98
C ALA A 148 -12.40 9.80 8.21
N ALA A 149 -11.15 9.57 7.81
CA ALA A 149 -10.71 8.35 7.15
C ALA A 149 -10.87 7.14 8.09
N SER A 150 -10.43 7.27 9.34
CA SER A 150 -10.58 6.23 10.37
C SER A 150 -12.05 5.93 10.67
N ALA A 151 -12.90 6.95 10.77
CA ALA A 151 -14.33 6.76 10.96
C ALA A 151 -14.99 6.02 9.78
N LEU A 152 -14.55 6.27 8.55
CA LEU A 152 -15.10 5.62 7.36
C LEU A 152 -14.87 4.09 7.34
N VAL A 153 -13.75 3.64 7.91
CA VAL A 153 -13.34 2.22 7.91
C VAL A 153 -13.48 1.56 9.28
N ALA A 154 -14.03 2.28 10.26
CA ALA A 154 -14.24 1.77 11.61
C ALA A 154 -15.07 0.48 11.61
N GLY A 155 -14.62 -0.51 12.38
CA GLY A 155 -15.28 -1.81 12.51
C GLY A 155 -15.15 -2.75 11.31
N LEU A 156 -14.46 -2.35 10.23
CA LEU A 156 -14.12 -3.27 9.15
C LEU A 156 -12.93 -4.13 9.57
N SER A 157 -13.03 -5.44 9.34
CA SER A 157 -11.96 -6.42 9.57
C SER A 157 -11.92 -7.43 8.42
N PRO A 158 -10.77 -8.07 8.16
CA PRO A 158 -10.71 -9.18 7.22
C PRO A 158 -11.61 -10.34 7.68
N LEU A 159 -12.26 -10.99 6.72
CA LEU A 159 -12.99 -12.22 6.98
C LEU A 159 -12.03 -13.41 7.20
N PRO A 160 -12.49 -14.50 7.85
CA PRO A 160 -11.70 -15.72 7.93
C PRO A 160 -11.22 -16.16 6.54
N PHE A 161 -9.95 -16.54 6.44
CA PHE A 161 -9.27 -16.97 5.20
C PHE A 161 -9.18 -15.91 4.09
N GLN A 162 -9.64 -14.67 4.33
CA GLN A 162 -9.43 -13.57 3.40
C GLN A 162 -7.93 -13.26 3.31
N SER A 163 -7.38 -13.26 2.11
CA SER A 163 -5.96 -13.04 1.83
C SER A 163 -5.72 -11.93 0.82
N GLY A 164 -6.77 -11.26 0.35
CA GLY A 164 -6.66 -10.02 -0.38
C GLY A 164 -7.85 -9.10 -0.19
N VAL A 165 -7.80 -7.96 -0.85
CA VAL A 165 -8.85 -6.95 -0.86
C VAL A 165 -8.92 -6.31 -2.23
N LEU A 166 -10.13 -6.11 -2.72
CA LEU A 166 -10.40 -5.23 -3.86
C LEU A 166 -11.14 -4.00 -3.35
N VAL A 167 -10.61 -2.84 -3.69
CA VAL A 167 -11.21 -1.55 -3.33
C VAL A 167 -11.82 -0.93 -4.56
N GLY A 168 -13.05 -0.45 -4.42
CA GLY A 168 -13.70 0.43 -5.36
C GLY A 168 -13.98 1.79 -4.73
N ILE A 169 -13.82 2.85 -5.52
CA ILE A 169 -14.10 4.24 -5.12
C ILE A 169 -15.01 4.87 -6.16
N ALA A 170 -16.11 5.46 -5.72
CA ALA A 170 -17.08 6.17 -6.55
C ALA A 170 -17.51 5.37 -7.81
N GLY A 171 -17.87 4.10 -7.61
CA GLY A 171 -18.39 3.22 -8.65
C GLY A 171 -17.33 2.48 -9.48
N ARG A 172 -16.03 2.75 -9.25
CA ARG A 172 -14.93 2.22 -10.04
C ARG A 172 -14.00 1.34 -9.20
N PRO A 173 -13.61 0.13 -9.66
CA PRO A 173 -12.54 -0.63 -9.03
C PRO A 173 -11.21 0.12 -9.23
N VAL A 174 -10.50 0.36 -8.12
CA VAL A 174 -9.26 1.15 -8.08
C VAL A 174 -8.04 0.33 -7.67
N LEU A 175 -8.19 -0.66 -6.80
CA LEU A 175 -7.09 -1.48 -6.28
C LEU A 175 -7.54 -2.93 -6.15
N LEU A 176 -6.65 -3.84 -6.52
CA LEU A 176 -6.63 -5.22 -6.06
C LEU A 176 -5.27 -5.43 -5.36
N GLU A 177 -5.28 -5.85 -4.11
CA GLU A 177 -4.06 -6.21 -3.36
C GLU A 177 -4.26 -7.61 -2.74
N VAL A 178 -3.39 -8.55 -3.09
CA VAL A 178 -3.49 -9.97 -2.71
C VAL A 178 -2.18 -10.41 -2.09
N PHE A 179 -2.27 -11.13 -0.98
CA PHE A 179 -1.18 -11.70 -0.23
C PHE A 179 -1.22 -13.23 -0.29
N ASP A 180 -0.09 -13.86 -0.02
CA ASP A 180 0.01 -15.31 0.10
C ASP A 180 -0.53 -15.85 1.43
N ALA A 181 -0.86 -15.02 2.42
CA ALA A 181 -1.42 -15.48 3.69
C ALA A 181 -2.52 -14.54 4.25
N PRO A 182 -3.58 -15.07 4.89
CA PRO A 182 -4.57 -14.26 5.60
C PRO A 182 -3.98 -13.43 6.75
N SER A 183 -2.95 -13.96 7.43
CA SER A 183 -2.22 -13.26 8.49
C SER A 183 -1.52 -12.01 7.97
N THR A 184 -0.95 -12.06 6.77
CA THR A 184 -0.33 -10.90 6.12
C THR A 184 -1.35 -9.81 5.83
N LEU A 185 -2.50 -10.15 5.25
CA LEU A 185 -3.58 -9.18 5.04
C LEU A 185 -4.03 -8.56 6.36
N ALA A 186 -4.24 -9.38 7.39
CA ALA A 186 -4.69 -8.90 8.70
C ALA A 186 -3.71 -7.90 9.32
N ALA A 187 -2.41 -8.14 9.20
CA ALA A 187 -1.37 -7.25 9.73
C ALA A 187 -1.32 -5.89 9.02
N VAL A 188 -1.68 -5.82 7.74
CA VAL A 188 -1.61 -4.56 6.95
C VAL A 188 -2.97 -3.88 6.76
N TRP A 189 -4.05 -4.51 7.23
CA TRP A 189 -5.44 -4.13 6.97
C TRP A 189 -5.72 -2.67 7.31
N GLY A 190 -5.32 -2.23 8.51
CA GLY A 190 -5.59 -0.88 9.01
C GLY A 190 -4.97 0.19 8.11
N GLY A 191 -3.68 0.07 7.80
CA GLY A 191 -2.98 1.02 6.93
C GLY A 191 -3.53 1.03 5.51
N LEU A 192 -3.85 -0.16 4.96
CA LEU A 192 -4.40 -0.30 3.61
C LEU A 192 -5.77 0.37 3.50
N LEU A 193 -6.71 0.06 4.41
CA LEU A 193 -8.05 0.63 4.37
C LEU A 193 -8.05 2.12 4.69
N HIS A 194 -7.20 2.57 5.61
CA HIS A 194 -7.05 4.00 5.90
C HIS A 194 -6.60 4.77 4.65
N ALA A 195 -5.61 4.27 3.91
CA ALA A 195 -5.15 4.88 2.66
C ALA A 195 -6.25 4.94 1.59
N ALA A 196 -7.02 3.86 1.44
CA ALA A 196 -8.18 3.83 0.54
C ALA A 196 -9.29 4.79 0.98
N ALA A 197 -9.48 4.98 2.28
CA ALA A 197 -10.46 5.92 2.83
C ALA A 197 -10.09 7.37 2.50
N LEU A 198 -8.82 7.74 2.61
CA LEU A 198 -8.33 9.08 2.22
C LEU A 198 -8.70 9.42 0.76
N ASP A 199 -8.60 8.46 -0.16
CA ASP A 199 -9.00 8.65 -1.57
C ASP A 199 -10.53 8.73 -1.78
N ALA A 200 -11.30 8.16 -0.87
CA ALA A 200 -12.76 8.10 -0.94
C ALA A 200 -13.43 9.33 -0.32
N LEU A 201 -12.78 10.04 0.59
CA LEU A 201 -13.32 11.25 1.21
C LEU A 201 -13.67 12.32 0.16
N GLY A 202 -14.83 12.96 0.32
CA GLY A 202 -15.33 13.97 -0.61
C GLY A 202 -15.77 13.47 -1.99
N ARG A 203 -15.61 12.17 -2.30
CA ARG A 203 -16.06 11.58 -3.57
C ARG A 203 -17.57 11.29 -3.55
N ARG A 204 -18.15 11.18 -4.74
CA ARG A 204 -19.58 10.83 -4.89
C ARG A 204 -19.86 9.45 -4.28
N PRO A 205 -20.91 9.29 -3.46
CA PRO A 205 -21.22 8.05 -2.75
C PRO A 205 -21.87 7.01 -3.68
N VAL A 206 -21.09 6.51 -4.65
CA VAL A 206 -21.53 5.52 -5.63
C VAL A 206 -20.83 4.20 -5.34
N ALA A 207 -21.62 3.16 -5.07
CA ALA A 207 -21.10 1.81 -4.85
C ALA A 207 -20.48 1.23 -6.12
N THR A 208 -19.33 0.57 -5.98
CA THR A 208 -18.72 -0.19 -7.07
C THR A 208 -19.49 -1.50 -7.24
N LEU A 209 -19.92 -1.80 -8.45
CA LEU A 209 -20.72 -2.98 -8.73
C LEU A 209 -19.84 -4.23 -8.81
N GLY A 210 -20.32 -5.36 -8.26
CA GLY A 210 -19.56 -6.62 -8.23
C GLY A 210 -19.11 -7.11 -9.61
N ARG A 211 -19.90 -6.85 -10.67
CA ARG A 211 -19.49 -7.16 -12.05
C ARG A 211 -18.26 -6.35 -12.50
N HIS A 212 -18.11 -5.10 -12.06
CA HIS A 212 -16.95 -4.27 -12.39
C HIS A 212 -15.72 -4.76 -11.63
N ALA A 213 -15.88 -5.12 -10.34
CA ALA A 213 -14.82 -5.73 -9.55
C ALA A 213 -14.33 -7.05 -10.17
N ARG A 214 -15.23 -7.99 -10.48
CA ARG A 214 -14.86 -9.27 -11.12
C ARG A 214 -14.25 -9.08 -12.51
N ARG A 215 -14.72 -8.10 -13.29
CA ARG A 215 -14.10 -7.76 -14.59
C ARG A 215 -12.68 -7.23 -14.39
N PHE A 216 -12.46 -6.34 -13.43
CA PHE A 216 -11.13 -5.81 -13.13
C PHE A 216 -10.13 -6.91 -12.77
N VAL A 217 -10.55 -7.91 -11.98
CA VAL A 217 -9.71 -9.08 -11.65
C VAL A 217 -9.41 -9.98 -12.85
N ARG A 218 -10.36 -10.15 -13.78
CA ARG A 218 -10.12 -10.94 -15.01
C ARG A 218 -9.22 -10.20 -16.01
N ASP A 219 -9.33 -8.87 -16.06
CA ASP A 219 -8.70 -8.02 -17.06
C ASP A 219 -7.53 -7.21 -16.47
N LEU A 220 -6.73 -7.80 -15.57
CA LEU A 220 -5.62 -7.10 -14.90
C LEU A 220 -4.56 -6.59 -15.90
N GLY A 221 -4.32 -7.34 -16.98
CA GLY A 221 -3.32 -6.99 -18.00
C GLY A 221 -1.92 -6.81 -17.41
N PRO A 222 -1.06 -5.94 -18.00
CA PRO A 222 0.29 -5.67 -17.49
C PRO A 222 0.32 -4.81 -16.22
N ARG A 223 -0.84 -4.48 -15.63
CA ARG A 223 -0.97 -3.54 -14.49
C ARG A 223 -0.72 -4.21 -13.13
N VAL A 224 -0.33 -5.49 -13.12
CA VAL A 224 -0.10 -6.25 -11.91
C VAL A 224 1.40 -6.34 -11.62
N SER A 225 1.80 -5.77 -10.49
CA SER A 225 3.12 -5.98 -9.91
C SER A 225 3.06 -7.22 -9.02
N VAL A 226 3.94 -8.19 -9.23
CA VAL A 226 3.99 -9.42 -8.44
C VAL A 226 5.38 -9.61 -7.86
N LEU A 227 5.49 -9.66 -6.54
CA LEU A 227 6.67 -10.11 -5.84
C LEU A 227 6.60 -11.63 -5.64
N ARG A 228 7.58 -12.34 -6.18
CA ARG A 228 7.70 -13.79 -6.03
C ARG A 228 8.82 -14.18 -5.09
N TRP A 229 8.57 -15.21 -4.29
CA TRP A 229 9.57 -15.81 -3.43
C TRP A 229 9.26 -17.29 -3.24
N GLN A 230 10.29 -18.14 -3.37
CA GLN A 230 10.18 -19.59 -3.28
C GLN A 230 9.04 -20.18 -4.14
N GLY A 231 8.88 -19.68 -5.37
CA GLY A 231 7.85 -20.16 -6.31
C GLY A 231 6.42 -19.70 -6.00
N ARG A 232 6.21 -18.85 -4.99
CA ARG A 232 4.90 -18.30 -4.60
C ARG A 232 4.78 -16.82 -4.96
N ASP A 233 3.57 -16.39 -5.31
CA ASP A 233 3.22 -14.97 -5.45
C ASP A 233 2.94 -14.41 -4.04
N VAL A 234 3.98 -13.91 -3.36
CA VAL A 234 3.90 -13.41 -1.96
C VAL A 234 3.00 -12.18 -1.84
N HIS A 235 3.14 -11.27 -2.79
CA HIS A 235 2.36 -10.05 -2.84
C HIS A 235 2.10 -9.68 -4.29
N ALA A 236 0.83 -9.50 -4.63
CA ALA A 236 0.41 -8.99 -5.93
C ALA A 236 -0.50 -7.79 -5.76
N VAL A 237 -0.19 -6.74 -6.52
CA VAL A 237 -0.95 -5.50 -6.50
C VAL A 237 -1.24 -5.05 -7.92
N ALA A 238 -2.49 -4.68 -8.16
CA ALA A 238 -2.92 -4.06 -9.41
C ALA A 238 -3.71 -2.80 -9.10
N ILE A 239 -3.29 -1.68 -9.71
CA ILE A 239 -3.93 -0.38 -9.51
C ILE A 239 -4.50 0.10 -10.84
N ASN A 240 -5.75 0.56 -10.81
CA ASN A 240 -6.38 1.20 -11.96
C ASN A 240 -6.02 2.69 -11.99
N GLU A 241 -4.89 3.02 -12.61
CA GLU A 241 -4.34 4.39 -12.64
C GLU A 241 -5.36 5.45 -13.10
N ARG A 242 -6.19 5.14 -14.11
CA ARG A 242 -7.23 6.05 -14.62
C ARG A 242 -8.38 6.30 -13.65
N ALA A 243 -8.59 5.39 -12.70
CA ALA A 243 -9.62 5.52 -11.67
C ALA A 243 -9.04 6.01 -10.32
N ALA A 244 -7.72 5.87 -10.13
CA ALA A 244 -7.01 6.33 -8.94
C ALA A 244 -6.53 7.79 -9.03
N ALA A 245 -6.38 8.35 -10.24
CA ALA A 245 -6.02 9.75 -10.49
C ALA A 245 -7.18 10.73 -10.25
#